data_AF-A0AAX4HCZ0-F1
#
_entry.id   AF-A0AAX4HCZ0-F1
#
_cell.length_a   1.000
_cell.length_b   1.000
_cell.length_c   1.000
_cell.angle_alpha   90.00
_cell.angle_beta   90.00
_cell.angle_gamma   90.00
#
_symmetry.space_group_name_H-M   'P 1'
#
loop_
_entity.id
_entity.type
_entity.pdbx_description
1 polymer ?
#
loop_
_entity_poly.entity_id
_entity_poly.type
_entity_poly.pdbx_seq_one_letter_code
_entity_poly.pdbx_strand_id
1 'polypeptide(L)'
;MSDPINANPTIIDVSALPTRLSNTEEKSSRQQLLDRILALSLSSSDPELPLLTDESSEDEDDELEDTIDAQEVFDLISSISDPEHPLTLAQLAVVNLPDITVTHGNNKNELSEILIKITPTITHCSLATLIGLGIRVRLERSLPPRFRFRILIKEGTHQSENQVNKQLNDKERVAAACENDQLLSVVLQMLSTCK
;
A
#
# COMPACT_ATOMS: atom_id res chain seq x y z
N MET A 1 28.11 0.91 25.69
CA MET A 1 27.28 -0.23 25.25
C MET A 1 26.18 0.38 24.41
N SER A 2 26.18 0.14 23.11
CA SER A 2 25.18 0.71 22.21
C SER A 2 23.86 -0.02 22.45
N ASP A 3 22.79 0.72 22.68
CA ASP A 3 21.45 0.16 22.90
C ASP A 3 21.05 -0.74 21.71
N PRO A 4 20.35 -1.87 21.95
CA PRO A 4 19.92 -2.75 20.88
C PRO A 4 18.94 -2.02 19.96
N ILE A 5 19.38 -1.76 18.74
CA ILE A 5 18.54 -1.26 17.65
C ILE A 5 17.41 -2.29 17.41
N ASN A 6 16.15 -1.85 17.40
CA ASN A 6 14.93 -2.63 17.08
C ASN A 6 14.93 -4.07 17.63
N ALA A 7 14.91 -4.22 18.96
CA ALA A 7 15.08 -5.50 19.62
C ALA A 7 13.92 -6.49 19.46
N ASN A 8 12.73 -6.08 19.02
CA ASN A 8 11.57 -6.94 18.75
C ASN A 8 10.62 -6.31 17.71
N PRO A 9 10.22 -7.04 16.63
CA PRO A 9 9.21 -6.55 15.70
C PRO A 9 7.84 -6.43 16.38
N THR A 10 7.09 -5.37 16.06
CA THR A 10 5.74 -5.16 16.59
C THR A 10 4.76 -5.98 15.76
N ILE A 11 4.00 -6.87 16.41
CA ILE A 11 2.98 -7.67 15.73
C ILE A 11 1.65 -6.92 15.80
N ILE A 12 1.11 -6.58 14.63
CA ILE A 12 -0.19 -5.92 14.46
C ILE A 12 -1.24 -6.99 14.09
N ASP A 13 -2.38 -6.98 14.77
CA ASP A 13 -3.50 -7.84 14.44
C ASP A 13 -4.13 -7.43 13.10
N VAL A 14 -4.62 -8.40 12.32
CA VAL A 14 -5.14 -8.18 10.96
C VAL A 14 -6.32 -7.21 10.96
N SER A 15 -7.15 -7.24 12.01
CA SER A 15 -8.28 -6.31 12.16
C SER A 15 -7.89 -4.87 12.48
N ALA A 16 -6.65 -4.64 12.93
CA ALA A 16 -6.12 -3.32 13.24
C ALA A 16 -5.34 -2.70 12.07
N LEU A 17 -5.20 -3.41 10.94
CA LEU A 17 -4.58 -2.87 9.74
C LEU A 17 -5.45 -1.77 9.13
N PRO A 18 -4.86 -0.65 8.66
CA PRO A 18 -5.61 0.39 7.98
C PRO A 18 -6.21 -0.19 6.70
N THR A 19 -7.54 -0.12 6.57
CA THR A 19 -8.27 -0.60 5.40
C THR A 19 -9.15 0.51 4.84
N ARG A 20 -9.44 0.47 3.53
CA ARG A 20 -10.29 1.47 2.86
C ARG A 20 -11.67 1.64 3.52
N LEU A 21 -12.20 0.58 4.16
CA LEU A 21 -13.49 0.56 4.85
C LEU A 21 -13.53 1.33 6.19
N SER A 22 -12.38 1.72 6.75
CA SER A 22 -12.32 2.43 8.04
C SER A 22 -12.44 3.95 7.92
N ASN A 23 -12.31 4.54 6.73
CA ASN A 23 -12.46 5.99 6.58
C ASN A 23 -13.95 6.37 6.71
N THR A 24 -14.28 6.98 7.84
CA THR A 24 -15.66 7.08 8.36
C THR A 24 -16.42 8.30 7.81
N GLU A 25 -15.81 9.09 6.92
CA GLU A 25 -16.45 10.28 6.35
C GLU A 25 -17.53 9.95 5.30
N GLU A 26 -17.34 8.92 4.47
CA GLU A 26 -18.38 8.48 3.51
C GLU A 26 -19.55 7.71 4.18
N LYS A 27 -19.35 7.19 5.39
CA LYS A 27 -20.38 6.46 6.12
C LYS A 27 -21.55 7.36 6.48
N SER A 28 -21.31 8.62 6.83
CA SER A 28 -22.37 9.56 7.22
C SER A 28 -23.35 9.80 6.06
N SER A 29 -22.84 10.09 4.85
CA SER A 29 -23.65 10.39 3.67
C SER A 29 -24.41 9.16 3.17
N ARG A 30 -23.74 7.99 3.13
CA ARG A 30 -24.36 6.74 2.67
C ARG A 30 -25.36 6.19 3.69
N GLN A 31 -25.10 6.31 4.98
CA GLN A 31 -26.06 5.94 6.03
C GLN A 31 -27.28 6.85 6.02
N GLN A 32 -27.12 8.17 5.79
CA GLN A 32 -28.24 9.10 5.64
C GLN A 32 -29.13 8.78 4.44
N LEU A 33 -28.55 8.37 3.31
CA LEU A 33 -29.31 7.94 2.13
C LEU A 33 -30.08 6.63 2.38
N LEU A 34 -29.45 5.66 3.04
CA LEU A 34 -30.09 4.39 3.39
C LEU A 34 -31.23 4.60 4.40
N ASP A 35 -31.04 5.46 5.40
CA ASP A 35 -32.07 5.82 6.39
C ASP A 35 -33.26 6.55 5.73
N ARG A 36 -33.02 7.41 4.73
CA ARG A 36 -34.09 8.07 3.97
C ARG A 36 -34.90 7.08 3.12
N ILE A 37 -34.24 6.13 2.47
CA ILE A 37 -34.91 5.10 1.66
C ILE A 37 -35.75 4.17 2.56
N LEU A 38 -35.23 3.78 3.73
CA LEU A 38 -35.94 2.98 4.72
C LEU A 38 -37.15 3.72 5.30
N ALA A 39 -37.02 5.03 5.58
CA ALA A 39 -38.12 5.87 6.05
C ALA A 39 -39.25 6.01 5.00
N LEU A 40 -38.90 6.07 3.71
CA LEU A 40 -39.88 6.05 2.61
C LEU A 40 -40.60 4.69 2.50
N SER A 41 -39.87 3.59 2.71
CA SER A 41 -40.43 2.24 2.60
C SER A 41 -41.48 1.93 3.67
N LEU A 42 -41.35 2.51 4.86
CA LEU A 42 -42.27 2.31 6.00
C LEU A 42 -43.52 3.19 5.98
N SER A 43 -43.60 4.15 5.07
CA SER A 43 -44.75 5.05 4.90
C SER A 43 -45.55 4.68 3.65
N SER A 44 -46.08 3.46 3.61
CA SER A 44 -46.92 3.00 2.51
C SER A 44 -48.34 3.56 2.62
N SER A 45 -48.60 4.65 1.91
CA SER A 45 -49.91 4.98 1.35
C SER A 45 -49.74 5.88 0.12
N ASP A 46 -49.60 5.25 -1.05
CA ASP A 46 -49.63 5.86 -2.40
C ASP A 46 -51.03 6.43 -2.72
N PRO A 47 -51.23 7.37 -3.69
CA PRO A 47 -50.41 7.53 -4.91
C PRO A 47 -50.19 8.98 -5.41
N GLU A 48 -49.00 9.28 -5.92
CA GLU A 48 -48.76 9.98 -7.20
C GLU A 48 -47.26 10.16 -7.37
N LEU A 49 -46.69 9.43 -8.34
CA LEU A 49 -45.32 9.60 -8.78
C LEU A 49 -45.14 11.04 -9.29
N PRO A 50 -44.33 11.90 -8.64
CA PRO A 50 -43.84 13.06 -9.32
C PRO A 50 -42.90 12.52 -10.39
N LEU A 51 -43.24 12.79 -11.66
CA LEU A 51 -42.29 12.74 -12.75
C LEU A 51 -41.15 13.67 -12.34
N LEU A 52 -40.07 13.09 -11.82
CA LEU A 52 -38.81 13.79 -11.64
C LEU A 52 -38.38 14.13 -13.07
N THR A 53 -38.71 15.34 -13.50
CA THR A 53 -37.99 16.01 -14.56
C THR A 53 -36.52 15.83 -14.23
N ASP A 54 -35.89 15.04 -15.09
CA ASP A 54 -34.46 14.97 -15.34
C ASP A 54 -33.99 16.39 -15.70
N GLU A 55 -34.03 17.28 -14.71
CA GLU A 55 -33.02 18.31 -14.59
C GLU A 55 -31.80 17.51 -14.18
N SER A 56 -31.18 16.87 -15.18
CA SER A 56 -29.81 16.43 -15.10
C SER A 56 -29.05 17.70 -14.70
N SER A 57 -28.88 17.89 -13.38
CA SER A 57 -27.67 18.47 -12.87
C SER A 57 -26.60 17.83 -13.72
N GLU A 58 -25.88 18.66 -14.45
CA GLU A 58 -24.63 18.28 -15.05
C GLU A 58 -23.82 17.73 -13.87
N ASP A 59 -24.00 16.44 -13.61
CA ASP A 59 -23.00 15.57 -13.05
C ASP A 59 -21.91 15.73 -14.11
N GLU A 60 -21.12 16.79 -13.95
CA GLU A 60 -19.69 16.70 -14.05
C GLU A 60 -19.31 15.56 -13.08
N ASP A 61 -19.63 14.32 -13.51
CA ASP A 61 -18.74 13.20 -13.45
C ASP A 61 -17.47 13.70 -14.17
N ASP A 62 -16.74 14.61 -13.51
CA ASP A 62 -15.31 14.47 -13.40
C ASP A 62 -15.16 13.01 -12.97
N GLU A 63 -15.01 12.13 -13.96
CA GLU A 63 -14.30 10.89 -13.83
C GLU A 63 -12.95 11.30 -13.23
N LEU A 64 -12.93 11.49 -11.91
CA LEU A 64 -11.74 11.56 -11.09
C LEU A 64 -11.12 10.20 -11.31
N GLU A 65 -10.33 10.08 -12.37
CA GLU A 65 -9.52 8.90 -12.63
C GLU A 65 -8.84 8.59 -11.31
N ASP A 66 -9.21 7.45 -10.71
CA ASP A 66 -8.72 7.05 -9.40
C ASP A 66 -7.18 7.06 -9.42
N THR A 67 -6.60 8.15 -8.93
CA THR A 67 -5.15 8.28 -8.82
C THR A 67 -4.68 7.37 -7.70
N ILE A 68 -3.54 6.70 -7.92
CA ILE A 68 -3.02 5.72 -6.96
C ILE A 68 -2.64 6.43 -5.67
N ASP A 69 -3.34 6.14 -4.59
CA ASP A 69 -3.10 6.75 -3.29
C ASP A 69 -2.11 5.91 -2.45
N ALA A 70 -1.68 6.47 -1.31
CA ALA A 70 -0.78 5.76 -0.40
C ALA A 70 -1.42 4.50 0.19
N GLN A 71 -2.75 4.46 0.31
CA GLN A 71 -3.49 3.32 0.83
C GLN A 71 -3.50 2.17 -0.18
N GLU A 72 -3.67 2.43 -1.47
CA GLU A 72 -3.58 1.42 -2.53
C GLU A 72 -2.18 0.81 -2.57
N VAL A 73 -1.13 1.64 -2.49
CA VAL A 73 0.25 1.15 -2.37
C VAL A 73 0.43 0.29 -1.13
N PHE A 74 -0.14 0.70 0.02
CA PHE A 74 -0.10 -0.09 1.26
C PHE A 74 -0.79 -1.45 1.08
N ASP A 75 -2.00 -1.46 0.54
CA ASP A 75 -2.79 -2.68 0.33
C ASP A 75 -2.03 -3.67 -0.57
N LEU A 76 -1.37 -3.19 -1.64
CA LEU A 76 -0.57 -4.01 -2.56
C LEU A 76 0.63 -4.71 -1.91
N ILE A 77 1.25 -4.07 -0.91
CA ILE A 77 2.48 -4.57 -0.26
C ILE A 77 2.22 -5.19 1.11
N SER A 78 1.04 -4.94 1.69
CA SER A 78 0.64 -5.41 3.02
C SER A 78 0.53 -6.93 3.10
N SER A 79 0.15 -7.59 2.00
CA SER A 79 -0.05 -9.03 1.90
C SER A 79 1.23 -9.81 1.63
N ILE A 80 2.35 -9.14 1.34
CA ILE A 80 3.63 -9.81 1.09
C ILE A 80 4.04 -10.56 2.35
N SER A 81 4.45 -11.82 2.19
CA SER A 81 4.95 -12.63 3.31
C SER A 81 6.42 -12.36 3.58
N ASP A 82 6.78 -12.37 4.86
CA ASP A 82 8.17 -12.32 5.28
C ASP A 82 8.91 -13.64 4.92
N PRO A 83 10.19 -13.59 4.50
CA PRO A 83 10.93 -14.80 4.14
C PRO A 83 11.34 -15.67 5.35
N GLU A 84 11.38 -15.11 6.57
CA GLU A 84 11.73 -15.85 7.80
C GLU A 84 10.52 -16.20 8.66
N HIS A 85 9.44 -15.41 8.58
CA HIS A 85 8.27 -15.57 9.42
C HIS A 85 7.00 -15.90 8.62
N PRO A 86 6.08 -16.73 9.17
CA PRO A 86 4.80 -17.03 8.53
C PRO A 86 3.77 -15.89 8.69
N LEU A 87 4.23 -14.64 8.63
CA LEU A 87 3.44 -13.43 8.84
C LEU A 87 3.68 -12.46 7.66
N THR A 88 2.76 -11.54 7.45
CA THR A 88 2.89 -10.53 6.41
C THR A 88 3.72 -9.33 6.87
N LEU A 89 4.26 -8.58 5.90
CA LEU A 89 5.04 -7.37 6.19
C LEU A 89 4.23 -6.33 6.98
N ALA A 90 2.92 -6.24 6.74
CA ALA A 90 2.04 -5.36 7.51
C ALA A 90 1.84 -5.86 8.95
N GLN A 91 1.68 -7.17 9.16
CA GLN A 91 1.57 -7.75 10.49
C GLN A 91 2.84 -7.54 11.31
N LEU A 92 4.01 -7.54 10.69
CA LEU A 92 5.30 -7.34 11.37
C LEU A 92 5.69 -5.86 11.51
N ALA A 93 4.79 -4.92 11.17
CA ALA A 93 5.04 -3.48 11.14
C ALA A 93 6.27 -3.09 10.29
N VAL A 94 6.64 -3.94 9.32
CA VAL A 94 7.75 -3.69 8.40
C VAL A 94 7.39 -2.57 7.44
N VAL A 95 6.12 -2.51 7.05
CA VAL A 95 5.55 -1.46 6.22
C VAL A 95 4.37 -0.84 6.97
N ASN A 96 4.30 0.49 6.99
CA ASN A 96 3.20 1.24 7.60
C ASN A 96 2.67 2.28 6.61
N LEU A 97 1.37 2.55 6.66
CA LEU A 97 0.73 3.62 5.88
C LEU A 97 1.41 5.00 5.99
N PRO A 98 1.76 5.52 7.19
CA PRO A 98 2.43 6.82 7.31
C PRO A 98 3.85 6.85 6.74
N ASP A 99 4.46 5.68 6.49
CA ASP A 99 5.80 5.56 5.94
C ASP A 99 5.78 5.49 4.39
N ILE A 100 4.60 5.63 3.76
CA ILE A 100 4.39 5.63 2.31
C ILE A 100 4.02 7.05 1.85
N THR A 101 4.69 7.53 0.81
CA THR A 101 4.40 8.83 0.20
C THR A 101 4.34 8.67 -1.31
N VAL A 102 3.23 9.11 -1.90
CA VAL A 102 3.03 9.10 -3.35
C VAL A 102 3.06 10.54 -3.84
N THR A 103 3.93 10.83 -4.81
CA THR A 103 4.04 12.13 -5.49
C THR A 103 3.66 11.93 -6.95
N HIS A 104 2.54 12.50 -7.34
CA HIS A 104 2.07 12.47 -8.73
C HIS A 104 2.70 13.59 -9.55
N GLY A 105 3.00 13.30 -10.81
CA GLY A 105 3.31 14.35 -11.79
C GLY A 105 2.07 15.17 -12.13
N ASN A 106 2.24 16.39 -12.65
CA ASN A 106 1.12 17.28 -13.01
C ASN A 106 0.29 16.73 -14.18
N ASN A 107 0.89 15.86 -15.00
CA ASN A 107 0.26 15.28 -16.19
C ASN A 107 0.35 13.75 -16.16
N LYS A 108 -0.57 13.06 -16.85
CA LYS A 108 -0.59 11.58 -16.95
C LYS A 108 0.71 10.97 -17.51
N ASN A 109 1.46 11.75 -18.29
CA ASN A 109 2.73 11.35 -18.92
C ASN A 109 3.96 11.74 -18.09
N GLU A 110 3.81 12.47 -16.99
CA GLU A 110 4.92 12.80 -16.11
C GLU A 110 5.22 11.65 -15.16
N LEU A 111 6.50 11.53 -14.79
CA LEU A 111 6.97 10.51 -13.87
C LEU A 111 6.39 10.78 -12.48
N SER A 112 5.74 9.77 -11.92
CA SER A 112 5.26 9.79 -10.53
C SER A 112 6.26 9.04 -9.65
N GLU A 113 6.46 9.49 -8.42
CA GLU A 113 7.40 8.88 -7.47
C GLU A 113 6.67 8.30 -6.26
N ILE A 114 7.00 7.06 -5.90
CA ILE A 114 6.51 6.39 -4.71
C ILE A 114 7.70 6.16 -3.78
N LEU A 115 7.67 6.81 -2.62
CA LEU A 115 8.66 6.66 -1.55
C LEU A 115 8.09 5.74 -0.48
N ILE A 116 8.83 4.70 -0.12
CA ILE A 116 8.43 3.72 0.91
C ILE A 116 9.57 3.59 1.90
N LYS A 117 9.29 3.86 3.18
CA LYS A 117 10.21 3.59 4.28
C LYS A 117 9.84 2.26 4.94
N ILE A 118 10.81 1.35 5.01
CA ILE A 118 10.63 0.03 5.62
C ILE A 118 11.42 -0.09 6.93
N THR A 119 10.87 -0.84 7.86
CA THR A 119 11.51 -1.16 9.15
C THR A 119 11.84 -2.65 9.17
N PRO A 120 13.09 -3.06 8.93
CA PRO A 120 13.43 -4.48 8.91
C PRO A 120 13.22 -5.13 10.27
N THR A 121 12.77 -6.39 10.27
CA THR A 121 12.52 -7.20 11.47
C THR A 121 13.78 -7.46 12.28
N ILE A 122 14.95 -7.53 11.62
CA ILE A 122 16.25 -7.79 12.22
C ILE A 122 17.28 -6.74 11.79
N THR A 123 18.05 -6.23 12.75
CA THR A 123 18.91 -5.05 12.59
C THR A 123 20.30 -5.30 12.02
N HIS A 124 20.62 -6.57 11.79
CA HIS A 124 21.91 -7.04 11.25
C HIS A 124 21.77 -7.90 9.99
N CYS A 125 20.58 -8.00 9.41
CA CYS A 125 20.30 -9.02 8.40
C CYS A 125 20.44 -8.50 6.96
N SER A 126 20.94 -9.36 6.07
CA SER A 126 20.91 -9.21 4.61
C SER A 126 19.49 -9.31 4.04
N LEU A 127 18.54 -9.82 4.82
CA LEU A 127 17.13 -9.96 4.43
C LEU A 127 16.42 -8.62 4.25
N ALA A 128 16.93 -7.53 4.85
CA ALA A 128 16.39 -6.20 4.60
C ALA A 128 16.43 -5.85 3.09
N THR A 129 17.49 -6.29 2.38
CA THR A 129 17.60 -6.13 0.93
C THR A 129 16.59 -7.01 0.19
N LEU A 130 16.34 -8.23 0.67
CA LEU A 130 15.35 -9.14 0.08
C LEU A 130 13.91 -8.64 0.24
N ILE A 131 13.57 -8.10 1.42
CA ILE A 131 12.28 -7.45 1.67
C ILE A 131 12.09 -6.27 0.73
N GLY A 132 13.10 -5.39 0.62
CA GLY A 132 13.06 -4.27 -0.33
C GLY A 132 12.92 -4.70 -1.79
N LEU A 133 13.63 -5.78 -2.19
CA LEU A 133 13.51 -6.35 -3.52
C LEU A 133 12.12 -6.92 -3.79
N GLY A 134 11.53 -7.65 -2.83
CA GLY A 134 10.18 -8.20 -2.94
C GLY A 134 9.11 -7.12 -3.10
N ILE A 135 9.20 -6.05 -2.30
CA ILE A 135 8.32 -4.87 -2.42
C ILE A 135 8.46 -4.25 -3.81
N ARG A 136 9.70 -4.06 -4.28
CA ARG A 136 9.95 -3.45 -5.60
C ARG A 136 9.36 -4.29 -6.73
N VAL A 137 9.60 -5.60 -6.73
CA VAL A 137 9.05 -6.52 -7.74
C VAL A 137 7.53 -6.54 -7.68
N ARG A 138 6.91 -6.52 -6.49
CA ARG A 138 5.45 -6.47 -6.35
C ARG A 138 4.88 -5.23 -7.00
N LEU A 139 5.45 -4.06 -6.72
CA LEU A 139 4.97 -2.78 -7.24
C LEU A 139 5.23 -2.64 -8.73
N GLU A 140 6.41 -3.05 -9.23
CA GLU A 140 6.73 -3.06 -10.66
C GLU A 140 5.77 -3.97 -11.47
N ARG A 141 5.25 -5.04 -10.86
CA ARG A 141 4.26 -5.93 -11.50
C ARG A 141 2.82 -5.44 -11.40
N SER A 142 2.50 -4.63 -10.38
CA SER A 142 1.12 -4.23 -10.08
C SER A 142 0.79 -2.82 -10.59
N LEU A 143 1.81 -1.96 -10.73
CA LEU A 143 1.64 -0.56 -11.11
C LEU A 143 2.22 -0.27 -12.51
N PRO A 144 1.67 0.71 -13.24
CA PRO A 144 2.20 1.11 -14.55
C PRO A 144 3.66 1.60 -14.49
N PRO A 145 4.45 1.45 -15.58
CA PRO A 145 5.88 1.79 -15.60
C PRO A 145 6.19 3.29 -15.47
N ARG A 146 5.16 4.16 -15.39
CA ARG A 146 5.30 5.60 -15.12
C ARG A 146 5.75 5.90 -13.69
N PHE A 147 5.62 4.92 -12.78
CA PHE A 147 5.99 5.09 -11.38
C PHE A 147 7.46 4.73 -11.14
N ARG A 148 8.17 5.64 -10.48
CA ARG A 148 9.50 5.42 -9.94
C ARG A 148 9.40 5.05 -8.47
N PHE A 149 9.91 3.88 -8.12
CA PHE A 149 9.95 3.41 -6.74
C PHE A 149 11.27 3.80 -6.07
N ARG A 150 11.18 4.39 -4.87
CA ARG A 150 12.31 4.64 -3.98
C ARG A 150 12.03 3.97 -2.63
N ILE A 151 12.82 2.95 -2.32
CA ILE A 151 12.68 2.18 -1.08
C ILE A 151 13.86 2.53 -0.18
N LEU A 152 13.56 2.92 1.05
CA LEU A 152 14.54 3.30 2.07
C LEU A 152 14.27 2.55 3.35
N ILE A 153 15.33 2.20 4.07
CA ILE A 153 15.24 1.77 5.46
C ILE A 153 15.02 3.01 6.33
N LYS A 154 14.14 2.88 7.32
CA LYS A 154 13.89 3.92 8.33
C LYS A 154 15.13 4.18 9.17
N GLU A 155 15.47 5.45 9.37
CA GLU A 155 16.70 5.84 10.06
C GLU A 155 16.78 5.25 11.47
N GLY A 156 17.94 4.69 11.81
CA GLY A 156 18.17 4.11 13.13
C GLY A 156 17.44 2.78 13.37
N THR A 157 16.99 2.09 12.32
CA THR A 157 16.40 0.75 12.42
C THR A 157 17.32 -0.38 11.93
N HIS A 158 18.42 -0.05 11.25
CA HIS A 158 19.39 -1.02 10.73
C HIS A 158 20.81 -0.46 10.79
N GLN A 159 21.80 -1.31 11.08
CA GLN A 159 23.18 -0.85 11.26
C GLN A 159 23.90 -0.50 9.95
N SER A 160 23.41 -1.01 8.82
CA SER A 160 23.95 -0.78 7.49
C SER A 160 22.91 -0.14 6.56
N GLU A 161 22.04 0.70 7.13
CA GLU A 161 20.95 1.39 6.40
C GLU A 161 21.43 2.04 5.10
N ASN A 162 22.55 2.77 5.14
CA ASN A 162 23.09 3.50 3.98
C ASN A 162 23.55 2.55 2.87
N GLN A 163 24.13 1.41 3.25
CA GLN A 163 24.59 0.41 2.30
C GLN A 163 23.42 -0.30 1.63
N VAL A 164 22.40 -0.67 2.40
CA VAL A 164 21.19 -1.32 1.87
C VAL A 164 20.39 -0.36 1.00
N ASN A 165 20.21 0.89 1.43
CA ASN A 165 19.56 1.94 0.64
C ASN A 165 20.27 2.14 -0.70
N LYS A 166 21.61 2.15 -0.72
CA LYS A 166 22.37 2.24 -1.96
C LYS A 166 22.16 1.02 -2.87
N GLN A 167 22.10 -0.18 -2.30
CA GLN A 167 21.85 -1.41 -3.07
C GLN A 167 20.44 -1.44 -3.69
N LEU A 168 19.41 -1.07 -2.93
CA LEU A 168 18.01 -1.08 -3.39
C LEU A 168 17.73 -0.02 -4.48
N ASN A 169 18.45 1.10 -4.43
CA ASN A 169 18.30 2.20 -5.38
C ASN A 169 19.23 2.08 -6.61
N ASP A 170 20.14 1.10 -6.63
CA ASP A 170 20.98 0.78 -7.79
C ASP A 170 20.21 -0.13 -8.77
N LYS A 171 19.85 0.43 -9.93
CA LYS A 171 19.03 -0.26 -10.93
C LYS A 171 19.74 -1.47 -11.53
N GLU A 172 21.05 -1.39 -11.77
CA GLU A 172 21.81 -2.48 -12.38
C GLU A 172 21.93 -3.64 -11.39
N ARG A 173 22.18 -3.34 -10.11
CA ARG A 173 22.22 -4.35 -9.06
C ARG A 173 20.89 -5.05 -8.86
N VAL A 174 19.77 -4.31 -8.87
CA VAL A 174 18.44 -4.89 -8.73
C VAL A 174 18.09 -5.77 -9.93
N ALA A 175 18.41 -5.33 -11.15
CA ALA A 175 18.21 -6.15 -12.35
C ALA A 175 19.01 -7.46 -12.28
N ALA A 176 20.30 -7.39 -11.91
CA ALA A 176 21.13 -8.57 -11.73
C ALA A 176 20.62 -9.51 -10.61
N ALA A 177 20.01 -8.97 -9.55
CA ALA A 177 19.40 -9.77 -8.50
C ALA A 177 18.16 -10.52 -8.98
N CYS A 178 17.36 -9.91 -9.87
CA CYS A 178 16.20 -10.55 -10.48
C CYS A 178 16.56 -11.66 -11.48
N GLU A 179 17.77 -11.65 -12.05
CA GLU A 179 18.28 -12.72 -12.92
C GLU A 179 18.84 -13.91 -12.14
N ASN A 180 19.04 -13.79 -10.83
CA ASN A 180 19.50 -14.88 -9.98
C ASN A 180 18.32 -15.76 -9.54
N ASP A 181 18.28 -17.00 -10.05
CA ASP A 181 17.22 -17.97 -9.77
C ASP A 181 16.96 -18.21 -8.27
N GLN A 182 18.00 -18.17 -7.42
CA GLN A 182 17.84 -18.40 -5.98
C GLN A 182 17.11 -17.24 -5.31
N LEU A 183 17.53 -16.01 -5.62
CA LEU A 183 16.89 -14.80 -5.08
C LEU A 183 15.46 -14.68 -5.61
N LEU A 184 15.28 -14.96 -6.91
CA LEU A 184 13.97 -14.95 -7.55
C LEU A 184 13.02 -15.97 -6.91
N SER A 185 13.49 -17.20 -6.61
CA SER A 185 12.68 -18.21 -5.93
C SER A 185 12.18 -17.74 -4.57
N VAL A 186 13.05 -17.09 -3.77
CA VAL A 186 12.67 -16.55 -2.46
C VAL A 186 11.67 -15.41 -2.62
N VAL A 187 11.92 -14.49 -3.56
CA VAL A 187 10.99 -13.38 -3.84
C VAL A 187 9.63 -13.90 -4.31
N LEU A 188 9.59 -14.90 -5.19
CA LEU A 188 8.33 -15.52 -5.64
C LEU A 188 7.58 -16.19 -4.49
N GLN A 189 8.29 -16.84 -3.56
CA GLN A 189 7.68 -17.39 -2.36
C GLN A 189 7.05 -16.29 -1.49
N MET A 190 7.75 -15.18 -1.28
CA MET A 190 7.23 -14.02 -0.54
C MET A 190 5.97 -13.43 -1.19
N LEU A 191 5.90 -13.47 -2.53
CA LEU A 191 4.78 -12.96 -3.31
C LEU A 191 3.63 -13.98 -3.47
N SER A 192 3.82 -15.24 -3.11
CA SER A 192 2.83 -16.31 -3.32
C SER A 192 1.51 -16.09 -2.57
N THR A 193 1.56 -15.33 -1.48
CA THR A 193 0.42 -14.97 -0.63
C THR A 193 -0.29 -13.69 -1.08
N CYS A 194 0.29 -12.95 -2.03
CA CYS A 194 -0.31 -11.74 -2.56
C CYS A 194 -1.48 -12.09 -3.49
N LYS A 195 -2.62 -11.43 -3.28
CA LYS A 195 -3.82 -11.56 -4.12
C LYS A 195 -3.84 -10.53 -5.25
#